data_AF-A0A166FJ04-F1
#
_entry.id   AF-A0A166FJ04-F1
#
_cell.length_a   1.000
_cell.length_b   1.000
_cell.length_c   1.000
_cell.angle_alpha   90.00
_cell.angle_beta   90.00
_cell.angle_gamma   90.00
#
_symmetry.space_group_name_H-M   'P 1'
#
loop_
_entity.id
_entity.type
_entity.pdbx_description
1 polymer ?
#
loop_
_entity_poly.entity_id
_entity_poly.type
_entity_poly.pdbx_seq_one_letter_code
_entity_poly.pdbx_strand_id
1 'polypeptide(L)'
;MLSARILQTHGHAFRCFGKDRAVHIYLHVNTISGLSLRGYVRRSSSTVDPSSQRPSRAAKEHPKGDKCKNCSSLYSTGKWYKHPEGGPICQSCYSFRKFAEAESNGTTCLDCGRGTTGSRWYGHPSGKGARCQRCVDHERMRRNTLAGRFCQDCGSKQTSHWYLHPSGDGSSMCLPCYIPEKLRRDALAGRVCKDCRTTKTSRWLLHPSGDGSFRCHACYMKERRAKSRERAATATVEVKEAGHPRLARPVSAGGSGEY
;
A
#
# COMPACT_ATOMS: atom_id res chain seq x y z
N MET A 1 58.45 51.50 2.12
CA MET A 1 57.03 51.70 2.47
C MET A 1 56.19 50.81 1.56
N LEU A 2 55.69 49.69 2.12
CA LEU A 2 54.98 48.62 1.41
C LEU A 2 53.48 48.93 1.39
N SER A 3 52.90 49.13 0.20
CA SER A 3 51.43 49.20 0.02
C SER A 3 50.92 47.89 -0.57
N ALA A 4 50.20 47.15 0.27
CA ALA A 4 49.48 45.93 -0.08
C ALA A 4 48.22 46.24 -0.92
N ARG A 5 48.02 45.52 -2.01
CA ARG A 5 46.74 45.44 -2.72
C ARG A 5 46.05 44.12 -2.35
N ILE A 6 44.91 44.26 -1.67
CA ILE A 6 44.05 43.17 -1.21
C ILE A 6 43.14 42.73 -2.38
N LEU A 7 43.15 41.43 -2.66
CA LEU A 7 42.26 40.75 -3.61
C LEU A 7 40.84 40.67 -3.01
N GLN A 8 39.84 41.17 -3.74
CA GLN A 8 38.42 40.95 -3.43
C GLN A 8 37.95 39.62 -4.02
N THR A 9 37.64 38.65 -3.16
CA THR A 9 36.91 37.43 -3.52
C THR A 9 35.42 37.63 -3.27
N HIS A 10 34.61 37.62 -4.32
CA HIS A 10 33.15 37.60 -4.21
C HIS A 10 32.66 36.22 -3.79
N GLY A 11 32.27 36.08 -2.51
CA GLY A 11 31.52 34.94 -2.00
C GLY A 11 30.02 35.13 -2.25
N HIS A 12 29.44 34.38 -3.19
CA HIS A 12 28.00 34.29 -3.36
C HIS A 12 27.41 33.35 -2.29
N ALA A 13 26.99 33.92 -1.17
CA ALA A 13 26.13 33.26 -0.19
C ALA A 13 24.69 33.23 -0.72
N PHE A 14 24.24 32.09 -1.26
CA PHE A 14 22.83 31.85 -1.51
C PHE A 14 22.08 31.68 -0.19
N ARG A 15 21.52 32.78 0.31
CA ARG A 15 20.48 32.78 1.34
C ARG A 15 19.16 32.30 0.70
N CYS A 16 18.75 31.07 0.98
CA CYS A 16 17.38 30.63 0.73
C CYS A 16 16.59 30.60 2.04
N PHE A 17 16.14 31.77 2.49
CA PHE A 17 14.96 31.89 3.35
C PHE A 17 14.24 33.20 3.02
N GLY A 18 13.05 33.07 2.43
CA GLY A 18 12.15 34.16 2.08
C GLY A 18 10.85 33.59 1.57
N LYS A 19 9.97 33.25 2.52
CA LYS A 19 8.57 32.90 2.30
C LYS A 19 7.88 34.10 1.64
N ASP A 20 7.02 33.86 0.66
CA ASP A 20 5.69 34.50 0.51
C ASP A 20 5.12 34.25 -0.88
N ARG A 21 4.45 33.10 -1.00
CA ARG A 21 3.26 32.97 -1.83
C ARG A 21 2.46 31.79 -1.29
N ALA A 22 1.36 32.14 -0.65
CA ALA A 22 0.36 31.22 -0.13
C ALA A 22 -0.20 30.36 -1.27
N VAL A 23 0.38 29.18 -1.48
CA VAL A 23 -0.35 28.06 -2.06
C VAL A 23 -1.00 27.37 -0.88
N HIS A 24 -2.27 27.68 -0.66
CA HIS A 24 -3.15 26.93 0.23
C HIS A 24 -3.32 25.52 -0.34
N ILE A 25 -2.31 24.67 -0.12
CA ILE A 25 -2.45 23.22 -0.29
C ILE A 25 -3.21 22.74 0.93
N TYR A 26 -4.49 22.42 0.73
CA TYR A 26 -5.31 21.68 1.68
C TYR A 26 -4.59 20.40 2.11
N LEU A 27 -3.89 20.47 3.24
CA LEU A 27 -3.52 19.31 4.04
C LEU A 27 -4.52 19.23 5.19
N HIS A 28 -5.66 18.59 4.95
CA HIS A 28 -6.47 18.08 6.05
C HIS A 28 -5.70 16.96 6.73
N VAL A 29 -5.04 17.32 7.82
CA VAL A 29 -4.63 16.40 8.88
C VAL A 29 -5.92 16.06 9.63
N ASN A 30 -6.53 14.91 9.32
CA ASN A 30 -7.59 14.38 10.16
C ASN A 30 -6.95 13.70 11.37
N THR A 31 -6.90 14.43 12.47
CA THR A 31 -6.89 13.89 13.83
C THR A 31 -8.26 13.25 14.08
N ILE A 32 -8.34 11.92 13.99
CA ILE A 32 -9.45 11.15 14.58
C ILE A 32 -8.85 10.29 15.67
N SER A 33 -8.90 10.81 16.89
CA SER A 33 -8.88 10.00 18.10
C SER A 33 -10.26 9.37 18.28
N GLY A 34 -10.29 8.06 18.53
CA GLY A 34 -11.45 7.38 19.11
C GLY A 34 -12.55 6.96 18.15
N LEU A 35 -12.32 5.91 17.35
CA LEU A 35 -13.41 5.03 16.91
C LEU A 35 -13.00 3.56 17.05
N SER A 36 -13.80 2.89 17.87
CA SER A 36 -13.87 1.47 18.19
C SER A 36 -13.73 0.56 16.95
N LEU A 37 -12.75 -0.35 16.98
CA LEU A 37 -12.68 -1.52 16.10
C LEU A 37 -13.66 -2.59 16.58
N ARG A 38 -14.97 -2.38 16.38
CA ARG A 38 -15.96 -3.45 16.34
C ARG A 38 -16.88 -3.23 15.16
N GLY A 39 -16.47 -3.77 14.02
CA GLY A 39 -17.23 -3.67 12.78
C GLY A 39 -16.59 -4.42 11.61
N TYR A 40 -16.04 -5.61 11.86
CA TYR A 40 -15.85 -6.57 10.75
C TYR A 40 -17.24 -7.05 10.35
N VAL A 41 -17.82 -6.36 9.37
CA VAL A 41 -19.06 -6.76 8.70
C VAL A 41 -18.90 -8.23 8.26
N ARG A 42 -19.78 -9.10 8.78
CA ARG A 42 -20.02 -10.43 8.22
C ARG A 42 -20.37 -10.23 6.74
N ARG A 43 -19.44 -10.60 5.87
CA ARG A 43 -19.68 -10.66 4.43
C ARG A 43 -20.67 -11.81 4.19
N SER A 44 -21.86 -11.46 3.72
CA SER A 44 -22.92 -12.39 3.34
C SER A 44 -22.41 -13.37 2.29
N SER A 45 -22.63 -14.67 2.56
CA SER A 45 -22.23 -15.80 1.72
C SER A 45 -22.99 -15.78 0.39
N SER A 46 -22.34 -15.36 -0.70
CA SER A 46 -22.75 -15.71 -2.06
C SER A 46 -22.21 -17.09 -2.41
N THR A 47 -23.02 -17.94 -3.03
CA THR A 47 -22.75 -19.35 -3.34
C THR A 47 -21.80 -19.59 -4.52
N VAL A 48 -21.29 -18.54 -5.17
CA VAL A 48 -20.11 -18.66 -6.05
C VAL A 48 -18.88 -18.63 -5.15
N ASP A 49 -18.15 -19.74 -5.05
CA ASP A 49 -16.96 -19.83 -4.17
C ASP A 49 -15.98 -18.68 -4.50
N PRO A 50 -15.87 -17.64 -3.65
CA PRO A 50 -15.02 -16.47 -3.92
C PRO A 50 -13.53 -16.86 -4.03
N SER A 51 -13.21 -18.10 -3.64
CA SER A 51 -11.91 -18.74 -3.75
C SER A 51 -11.42 -18.93 -5.19
N SER A 52 -12.32 -19.08 -6.16
CA SER A 52 -11.99 -19.50 -7.54
C SER A 52 -11.52 -18.37 -8.45
N GLN A 53 -11.86 -17.11 -8.13
CA GLN A 53 -11.44 -15.96 -8.93
C GLN A 53 -10.07 -15.47 -8.51
N ARG A 54 -9.10 -15.54 -9.44
CA ARG A 54 -7.74 -15.02 -9.24
C ARG A 54 -7.78 -13.54 -8.81
N PRO A 55 -7.45 -13.21 -7.55
CA PRO A 55 -7.74 -11.89 -6.99
C PRO A 55 -6.80 -10.80 -7.51
N SER A 56 -5.66 -11.16 -8.08
CA SER A 56 -4.75 -10.24 -8.75
C SER A 56 -3.82 -10.96 -9.73
N ARG A 57 -3.19 -10.22 -10.66
CA ARG A 57 -2.17 -10.77 -11.56
C ARG A 57 -0.98 -11.39 -10.82
N ALA A 58 -0.66 -10.90 -9.63
CA ALA A 58 0.42 -11.44 -8.80
C ALA A 58 -0.02 -12.68 -8.01
N ALA A 59 -1.33 -12.93 -7.89
CA ALA A 59 -1.84 -14.07 -7.16
C ALA A 59 -1.51 -15.37 -7.90
N LYS A 60 -1.02 -16.37 -7.18
CA LYS A 60 -0.64 -17.69 -7.70
C LYS A 60 -1.33 -18.78 -6.89
N GLU A 61 -1.72 -19.84 -7.57
CA GLU A 61 -2.22 -21.05 -6.93
C GLU A 61 -1.10 -21.74 -6.15
N HIS A 62 -1.47 -22.64 -5.24
CA HIS A 62 -0.49 -23.51 -4.62
C HIS A 62 0.06 -24.48 -5.67
N PRO A 63 1.36 -24.79 -5.69
CA PRO A 63 1.95 -25.68 -6.71
C PRO A 63 1.31 -27.09 -6.77
N LYS A 64 0.67 -27.53 -5.69
CA LYS A 64 -0.02 -28.83 -5.61
C LYS A 64 -1.55 -28.72 -5.78
N GLY A 65 -2.07 -27.54 -6.12
CA GLY A 65 -3.53 -27.29 -6.19
C GLY A 65 -4.23 -27.16 -4.83
N ASP A 66 -3.50 -27.24 -3.72
CA ASP A 66 -4.06 -27.10 -2.38
C ASP A 66 -4.62 -25.70 -2.12
N LYS A 67 -5.64 -25.62 -1.26
CA LYS A 67 -6.22 -24.35 -0.77
C LYS A 67 -5.66 -23.95 0.58
N CYS A 68 -5.67 -22.65 0.87
CA CYS A 68 -5.28 -22.12 2.17
C CYS A 68 -6.13 -22.71 3.30
N LYS A 69 -5.50 -23.33 4.30
CA LYS A 69 -6.21 -23.93 5.44
C LYS A 69 -7.09 -22.94 6.23
N ASN A 70 -6.65 -21.67 6.35
CA ASN A 70 -7.33 -20.70 7.23
C ASN A 70 -8.47 -19.93 6.54
N CYS A 71 -8.35 -19.66 5.24
CA CYS A 71 -9.33 -18.84 4.52
C CYS A 71 -9.91 -19.53 3.28
N SER A 72 -9.58 -20.80 3.07
CA SER A 72 -9.99 -21.61 1.92
C SER A 72 -9.62 -21.05 0.54
N SER A 73 -8.84 -19.97 0.46
CA SER A 73 -8.44 -19.36 -0.81
C SER A 73 -7.53 -20.28 -1.61
N LEU A 74 -7.82 -20.46 -2.90
CA LEU A 74 -6.97 -21.15 -3.86
C LEU A 74 -5.73 -20.34 -4.26
N TYR A 75 -5.69 -19.05 -3.95
CA TYR A 75 -4.63 -18.15 -4.40
C TYR A 75 -3.89 -17.48 -3.24
N SER A 76 -2.59 -17.24 -3.45
CA SER A 76 -1.79 -16.36 -2.59
C SER A 76 -1.13 -15.26 -3.42
N THR A 77 -1.09 -14.02 -2.89
CA THR A 77 -0.38 -12.89 -3.49
C THR A 77 1.14 -12.96 -3.29
N GLY A 78 1.64 -14.02 -2.67
CA GLY A 78 3.05 -14.21 -2.36
C GLY A 78 3.41 -15.68 -2.20
N LYS A 79 4.29 -15.97 -1.25
CA LYS A 79 4.70 -17.34 -0.95
C LYS A 79 3.60 -18.08 -0.18
N TRP A 80 3.58 -19.38 -0.35
CA TRP A 80 2.80 -20.29 0.48
C TRP A 80 3.64 -20.75 1.67
N TYR A 81 3.00 -20.90 2.82
CA TYR A 81 3.65 -21.26 4.08
C TYR A 81 2.99 -22.50 4.69
N LYS A 82 3.70 -23.19 5.58
CA LYS A 82 3.16 -24.33 6.32
C LYS A 82 2.34 -23.86 7.54
N HIS A 83 1.16 -24.44 7.73
CA HIS A 83 0.37 -24.32 8.96
C HIS A 83 0.98 -25.19 10.08
N PRO A 84 0.87 -24.86 11.38
CA PRO A 84 1.48 -25.64 12.45
C PRO A 84 0.82 -27.01 12.58
N GLU A 85 -0.50 -27.06 12.38
CA GLU A 85 -1.31 -28.29 12.30
C GLU A 85 -1.28 -28.96 10.91
N GLY A 86 -0.28 -28.65 10.08
CA GLY A 86 -0.18 -29.17 8.71
C GLY A 86 -1.10 -28.50 7.67
N GLY A 87 -0.73 -28.66 6.40
CA GLY A 87 -1.37 -28.02 5.25
C GLY A 87 -0.78 -26.64 4.90
N PRO A 88 -1.08 -26.10 3.70
CA PRO A 88 -0.59 -24.81 3.27
C PRO A 88 -1.49 -23.66 3.73
N ILE A 89 -0.88 -22.49 3.96
CA ILE A 89 -1.57 -21.21 4.17
C ILE A 89 -1.01 -20.14 3.26
N CYS A 90 -1.89 -19.23 2.84
CA CYS A 90 -1.51 -18.10 2.01
C CYS A 90 -0.69 -17.07 2.82
N GLN A 91 0.14 -16.28 2.12
CA GLN A 91 0.92 -15.17 2.71
C GLN A 91 0.13 -14.30 3.68
N SER A 92 -1.12 -13.95 3.34
CA SER A 92 -1.96 -13.08 4.17
C SER A 92 -2.31 -13.72 5.52
N CYS A 93 -2.77 -14.97 5.50
CA CYS A 93 -3.08 -15.73 6.71
C CYS A 93 -1.82 -16.00 7.55
N TYR A 94 -0.70 -16.30 6.89
CA TYR A 94 0.59 -16.42 7.56
C TYR A 94 0.97 -15.12 8.29
N SER A 95 0.93 -13.99 7.59
CA SER A 95 1.25 -12.69 8.19
C SER A 95 0.31 -12.35 9.35
N PHE A 96 -1.01 -12.54 9.17
CA PHE A 96 -1.98 -12.32 10.24
C PHE A 96 -1.69 -13.18 11.47
N ARG A 97 -1.41 -14.47 11.28
CA ARG A 97 -1.03 -15.36 12.37
C ARG A 97 0.24 -14.90 13.08
N LYS A 98 1.30 -14.53 12.35
CA LYS A 98 2.53 -14.00 12.95
C LYS A 98 2.29 -12.71 13.73
N PHE A 99 1.33 -11.87 13.31
CA PHE A 99 0.93 -10.71 14.10
C PHE A 99 0.22 -11.10 15.39
N ALA A 100 -0.78 -11.98 15.30
CA ALA A 100 -1.53 -12.44 16.47
C ALA A 100 -0.61 -13.14 17.49
N GLU A 101 0.33 -13.96 17.01
CA GLU A 101 1.36 -14.61 17.84
C GLU A 101 2.29 -13.57 18.49
N ALA A 102 2.73 -12.55 17.73
CA ALA A 102 3.55 -11.48 18.30
C ALA A 102 2.79 -10.71 19.39
N GLU A 103 1.51 -10.45 19.19
CA GLU A 103 0.63 -9.78 20.15
C GLU A 103 0.40 -10.63 21.40
N SER A 104 0.08 -11.93 21.24
CA SER A 104 -0.11 -12.86 22.37
C SER A 104 1.15 -13.05 23.20
N ASN A 105 2.31 -13.04 22.55
CA ASN A 105 3.61 -13.20 23.22
C ASN A 105 4.12 -11.90 23.85
N GLY A 106 3.36 -10.80 23.78
CA GLY A 106 3.80 -9.50 24.27
C GLY A 106 5.05 -8.99 23.55
N THR A 107 5.20 -9.31 22.25
CA THR A 107 6.39 -8.96 21.48
C THR A 107 6.53 -7.45 21.40
N THR A 108 7.65 -6.94 21.92
CA THR A 108 8.02 -5.53 21.85
C THR A 108 9.15 -5.32 20.85
N CYS A 109 9.19 -4.12 20.28
CA CYS A 109 10.29 -3.74 19.40
C CYS A 109 11.57 -3.56 20.22
N LEU A 110 12.61 -4.34 19.94
CA LEU A 110 13.88 -4.24 20.65
C LEU A 110 14.51 -2.83 20.58
N ASP A 111 14.34 -2.12 19.46
CA ASP A 111 14.93 -0.79 19.30
C ASP A 111 14.19 0.31 20.09
N CYS A 112 12.90 0.17 20.37
CA CYS A 112 12.10 1.28 20.93
C CYS A 112 11.14 0.89 22.05
N GLY A 113 11.17 -0.37 22.50
CA GLY A 113 10.34 -0.91 23.57
C GLY A 113 8.84 -1.01 23.27
N ARG A 114 8.35 -0.45 22.15
CA ARG A 114 6.90 -0.41 21.87
C ARG A 114 6.40 -1.76 21.38
N GLY A 115 5.41 -2.32 22.08
CA GLY A 115 4.47 -3.27 21.50
C GLY A 115 3.58 -2.50 20.53
N THR A 116 3.74 -2.72 19.23
CA THR A 116 2.99 -1.94 18.22
C THR A 116 1.82 -2.78 17.72
N THR A 117 0.59 -2.37 18.01
CA THR A 117 -0.61 -2.94 17.38
C THR A 117 -0.61 -2.52 15.90
N GLY A 118 -0.62 -3.50 14.99
CA GLY A 118 -0.81 -3.26 13.55
C GLY A 118 0.42 -2.88 12.72
N SER A 119 1.65 -2.90 13.26
CA SER A 119 2.87 -2.69 12.45
C SER A 119 3.51 -4.00 12.04
N ARG A 120 4.03 -4.09 10.80
CA ARG A 120 4.89 -5.20 10.35
C ARG A 120 6.08 -5.39 11.27
N TRP A 121 6.26 -6.63 11.73
CA TRP A 121 7.42 -7.08 12.49
C TRP A 121 8.48 -7.65 11.56
N TYR A 122 9.73 -7.28 11.81
CA TYR A 122 10.92 -7.75 11.10
C TYR A 122 11.87 -8.41 12.10
N GLY A 123 12.69 -9.34 11.62
CA GLY A 123 13.79 -9.86 12.42
C GLY A 123 14.76 -8.73 12.79
N HIS A 124 15.20 -8.71 14.04
CA HIS A 124 16.22 -7.76 14.47
C HIS A 124 17.61 -8.20 13.95
N PRO A 125 18.51 -7.28 13.51
CA PRO A 125 19.83 -7.62 12.98
C PRO A 125 20.74 -8.40 13.92
N SER A 126 20.50 -8.36 15.24
CA SER A 126 21.22 -9.20 16.22
C SER A 126 20.88 -10.69 16.12
N GLY A 127 19.90 -11.07 15.28
CA GLY A 127 19.37 -12.43 15.20
C GLY A 127 18.41 -12.81 16.33
N LYS A 128 18.26 -11.96 17.36
CA LYS A 128 17.37 -12.18 18.50
C LYS A 128 16.29 -11.10 18.53
N GLY A 129 15.04 -11.51 18.72
CA GLY A 129 13.88 -10.63 18.87
C GLY A 129 13.42 -9.94 17.58
N ALA A 130 12.48 -9.00 17.74
CA ALA A 130 11.78 -8.36 16.64
C ALA A 130 11.95 -6.84 16.64
N ARG A 131 11.79 -6.26 15.45
CA ARG A 131 11.84 -4.82 15.20
C ARG A 131 10.58 -4.38 14.48
N CYS A 132 9.98 -3.26 14.90
CA CYS A 132 8.82 -2.71 14.19
C CYS A 132 9.26 -1.99 12.90
N GLN A 133 8.34 -1.94 11.92
CA GLN A 133 8.52 -1.24 10.65
C GLN A 133 9.16 0.15 10.80
N ARG A 134 8.68 0.95 11.76
CA ARG A 134 9.18 2.32 11.97
C ARG A 134 10.66 2.34 12.31
N CYS A 135 11.14 1.43 13.16
CA CYS A 135 12.56 1.39 13.52
C CYS A 135 13.42 0.84 12.36
N VAL A 136 12.87 -0.10 11.56
CA VAL A 136 13.52 -0.52 10.30
C VAL A 136 13.68 0.66 9.33
N ASP A 137 12.65 1.47 9.16
CA ASP A 137 12.69 2.64 8.28
C ASP A 137 13.64 3.72 8.82
N HIS A 138 13.61 3.97 10.13
CA HIS A 138 14.54 4.90 10.77
C HIS A 138 16.00 4.48 10.60
N GLU A 139 16.32 3.20 10.83
CA GLU A 139 17.68 2.67 10.62
C GLU A 139 18.09 2.71 9.14
N ARG A 140 17.15 2.47 8.22
CA ARG A 140 17.39 2.66 6.79
C ARG A 140 17.74 4.12 6.48
N MET A 141 17.01 5.08 7.04
CA MET A 141 17.32 6.50 6.87
C MET A 141 18.69 6.84 7.47
N ARG A 142 18.98 6.38 8.70
CA ARG A 142 20.29 6.58 9.35
C ARG A 142 21.44 6.08 8.49
N ARG A 143 21.34 4.86 7.93
CA ARG A 143 22.37 4.31 7.03
C ARG A 143 22.57 5.16 5.78
N ASN A 144 21.49 5.66 5.18
CA ASN A 144 21.60 6.57 4.03
C ASN A 144 22.34 7.85 4.41
N THR A 145 22.02 8.44 5.58
CA THR A 145 22.71 9.64 6.08
C THR A 145 24.20 9.38 6.32
N LEU A 146 24.55 8.24 6.93
CA LEU A 146 25.94 7.86 7.19
C LEU A 146 26.73 7.59 5.90
N ALA A 147 26.07 7.03 4.88
CA ALA A 147 26.66 6.86 3.55
C ALA A 147 26.78 8.18 2.76
N GLY A 148 26.51 9.33 3.40
CA GLY A 148 26.58 10.63 2.74
C GLY A 148 25.52 10.82 1.66
N ARG A 149 24.44 10.03 1.64
CA ARG A 149 23.38 10.18 0.65
C ARG A 149 22.52 11.40 1.00
N PHE A 150 22.47 12.36 0.07
CA PHE A 150 21.59 13.52 0.14
C PHE A 150 20.88 13.73 -1.20
N CYS A 151 19.81 14.52 -1.17
CA CYS A 151 19.11 14.95 -2.39
C CYS A 151 19.94 16.02 -3.09
N GLN A 152 20.35 15.77 -4.34
CA GLN A 152 21.11 16.76 -5.11
C GLN A 152 20.39 18.11 -5.22
N ASP A 153 19.07 18.10 -5.40
CA ASP A 153 18.30 19.34 -5.65
C ASP A 153 18.07 20.20 -4.41
N CYS A 154 17.83 19.58 -3.25
CA CYS A 154 17.39 20.30 -2.05
C CYS A 154 18.30 20.09 -0.83
N GLY A 155 19.37 19.31 -0.96
CA GLY A 155 20.29 18.98 0.12
C GLY A 155 19.70 18.12 1.24
N SER A 156 18.44 17.70 1.14
CA SER A 156 17.80 16.90 2.20
C SER A 156 18.56 15.59 2.40
N LYS A 157 18.81 15.23 3.66
CA LYS A 157 19.39 13.93 4.07
C LYS A 157 18.32 12.92 4.47
N GLN A 158 17.04 13.32 4.44
CA GLN A 158 15.93 12.51 4.90
C GLN A 158 14.82 12.44 3.86
N THR A 159 14.35 11.22 3.58
CA THR A 159 13.19 10.97 2.72
C THR A 159 12.69 9.55 2.93
N SER A 160 11.42 9.30 2.66
CA SER A 160 10.84 7.95 2.68
C SER A 160 11.38 7.07 1.54
N HIS A 161 11.72 7.68 0.40
CA HIS A 161 12.25 6.98 -0.77
C HIS A 161 13.28 7.82 -1.52
N TRP A 162 14.37 7.16 -1.90
CA TRP A 162 15.42 7.69 -2.76
C TRP A 162 15.22 7.23 -4.20
N TYR A 163 15.41 8.13 -5.14
CA TYR A 163 15.39 7.88 -6.59
C TYR A 163 16.75 8.27 -7.19
N LEU A 164 17.10 7.68 -8.32
CA LEU A 164 18.26 8.15 -9.10
C LEU A 164 17.94 9.50 -9.73
N HIS A 165 18.90 10.42 -9.66
CA HIS A 165 18.77 11.71 -10.29
C HIS A 165 18.91 11.58 -11.83
N PRO A 166 18.22 12.41 -12.63
CA PRO A 166 18.28 12.34 -14.09
C PRO A 166 19.61 12.72 -14.72
N SER A 167 20.55 13.31 -13.97
CA SER A 167 21.92 13.66 -14.43
C SER A 167 22.72 12.45 -14.88
N GLY A 168 22.42 11.25 -14.39
CA GLY A 168 23.14 10.02 -14.73
C GLY A 168 24.49 9.85 -14.02
N ASP A 169 24.91 10.79 -13.18
CA ASP A 169 26.15 10.76 -12.37
C ASP A 169 26.04 9.88 -11.10
N GLY A 170 24.94 9.14 -10.94
CA GLY A 170 24.69 8.30 -9.78
C GLY A 170 24.18 9.07 -8.54
N SER A 171 23.96 10.38 -8.65
CA SER A 171 23.42 11.17 -7.55
C SER A 171 21.96 10.76 -7.24
N SER A 172 21.52 11.14 -6.03
CA SER A 172 20.21 10.76 -5.50
C SER A 172 19.26 11.94 -5.44
N MET A 173 17.97 11.66 -5.63
CA MET A 173 16.88 12.61 -5.51
C MET A 173 15.88 12.10 -4.47
N CYS A 174 15.41 12.98 -3.58
CA CYS A 174 14.39 12.62 -2.60
C CYS A 174 13.00 12.55 -3.24
N LEU A 175 12.08 11.78 -2.64
CA LEU A 175 10.70 11.65 -3.14
C LEU A 175 10.01 13.02 -3.39
N PRO A 176 10.11 14.03 -2.49
CA PRO A 176 9.54 15.35 -2.74
C PRO A 176 10.08 16.09 -3.97
N CYS A 177 11.36 15.94 -4.33
CA CYS A 177 11.94 16.52 -5.55
C CYS A 177 11.63 15.70 -6.80
N TYR A 178 11.59 14.37 -6.64
CA TYR A 178 11.30 13.45 -7.73
C TYR A 178 9.89 13.60 -8.30
N ILE A 179 8.87 13.82 -7.46
CA ILE A 179 7.49 13.93 -7.93
C ILE A 179 7.30 15.12 -8.91
N PRO A 180 7.68 16.37 -8.57
CA PRO A 180 7.60 17.50 -9.49
C PRO A 180 8.42 17.29 -10.77
N GLU A 181 9.66 16.82 -10.67
CA GLU A 181 10.52 16.61 -11.85
C GLU A 181 9.93 15.56 -12.80
N LYS A 182 9.39 14.46 -12.25
CA LYS A 182 8.67 13.47 -13.04
C LYS A 182 7.46 14.10 -13.76
N LEU A 183 6.65 14.89 -13.06
CA LEU A 183 5.50 15.58 -13.65
C LEU A 183 5.92 16.56 -14.75
N ARG A 184 7.03 17.28 -14.57
CA ARG A 184 7.59 18.18 -15.57
C ARG A 184 8.01 17.42 -16.83
N ARG A 185 8.74 16.31 -16.68
CA ARG A 185 9.13 15.44 -17.80
C ARG A 185 7.92 14.88 -18.53
N ASP A 186 6.92 14.42 -17.80
CA ASP A 186 5.68 13.91 -18.37
C ASP A 186 4.95 14.99 -19.19
N ALA A 187 4.93 16.24 -18.71
CA ALA A 187 4.36 17.37 -19.43
C ALA A 187 5.17 17.72 -20.70
N LEU A 188 6.50 17.71 -20.63
CA LEU A 188 7.38 17.92 -21.80
C LEU A 188 7.22 16.82 -22.86
N ALA A 189 6.91 15.60 -22.45
CA ALA A 189 6.57 14.51 -23.36
C ALA A 189 5.17 14.63 -23.97
N GLY A 190 4.45 15.74 -23.73
CA GLY A 190 3.11 15.98 -24.27
C GLY A 190 2.06 15.00 -23.76
N ARG A 191 2.29 14.34 -22.61
CA ARG A 191 1.34 13.36 -22.08
C ARG A 191 0.10 14.08 -21.56
N VAL A 192 -1.03 13.80 -22.20
CA VAL A 192 -2.35 14.30 -21.82
C VAL A 192 -3.29 13.13 -21.62
N CYS A 193 -4.12 13.20 -20.58
CA CYS A 193 -5.15 12.18 -20.37
C CYS A 193 -6.22 12.29 -21.45
N LYS A 194 -6.46 11.21 -22.19
CA LYS A 194 -7.52 11.15 -23.19
C LYS A 194 -8.91 11.42 -22.60
N ASP A 195 -9.18 10.91 -21.40
CA ASP A 195 -10.52 10.98 -20.77
C ASP A 195 -10.86 12.36 -20.18
N CYS A 196 -9.90 13.03 -19.55
CA CYS A 196 -10.16 14.25 -18.76
C CYS A 196 -9.23 15.42 -19.09
N ARG A 197 -8.37 15.27 -20.10
CA ARG A 197 -7.42 16.29 -20.58
C ARG A 197 -6.42 16.82 -19.54
N THR A 198 -6.34 16.23 -18.34
CA THR A 198 -5.29 16.61 -17.37
C THR A 198 -3.91 16.37 -17.96
N THR A 199 -2.98 17.27 -17.67
CA THR A 199 -1.54 17.14 -17.95
C THR A 199 -0.77 16.63 -16.72
N LYS A 200 -1.44 16.46 -15.58
CA LYS A 200 -0.82 16.07 -14.30
C LYS A 200 -1.46 14.79 -13.77
N THR A 201 -0.61 13.84 -13.38
CA THR A 201 -1.06 12.62 -12.69
C THR A 201 0.09 11.95 -11.96
N SER A 202 -0.20 11.20 -10.89
CA SER A 202 0.82 10.42 -10.19
C SER A 202 1.41 9.31 -11.06
N ARG A 203 0.64 8.80 -12.04
CA ARG A 203 1.06 7.75 -12.97
C ARG A 203 0.26 7.82 -14.27
N TRP A 204 0.97 7.80 -15.39
CA TRP A 204 0.40 7.56 -16.72
C TRP A 204 0.23 6.06 -16.97
N LEU A 205 -0.89 5.71 -17.60
CA LEU A 205 -1.17 4.36 -18.09
C LEU A 205 -1.54 4.45 -19.57
N LEU A 206 -1.32 3.37 -20.33
CA LEU A 206 -1.85 3.26 -21.69
C LEU A 206 -3.37 3.25 -21.64
N HIS A 207 -3.99 4.04 -22.51
CA HIS A 207 -5.44 4.06 -22.66
C HIS A 207 -5.91 2.78 -23.37
N PRO A 208 -7.05 2.19 -22.98
CA PRO A 208 -7.54 0.95 -23.57
C PRO A 208 -7.92 1.03 -25.07
N SER A 209 -7.90 2.21 -25.69
CA SER A 209 -8.19 2.35 -27.13
C SER A 209 -7.10 1.82 -28.05
N GLY A 210 -5.91 1.49 -27.54
CA GLY A 210 -4.84 0.89 -28.36
C GLY A 210 -4.10 1.85 -29.31
N ASP A 211 -4.56 3.09 -29.47
CA ASP A 211 -3.96 4.15 -30.29
C ASP A 211 -2.70 4.82 -29.68
N GLY A 212 -2.06 4.17 -28.71
CA GLY A 212 -0.90 4.73 -27.99
C GLY A 212 -1.22 5.92 -27.07
N SER A 213 -2.49 6.32 -26.94
CA SER A 213 -2.87 7.43 -26.06
C SER A 213 -2.71 7.09 -24.58
N PHE A 214 -2.57 8.13 -23.74
CA PHE A 214 -2.37 7.98 -22.31
C PHE A 214 -3.61 8.32 -21.51
N ARG A 215 -3.66 7.76 -20.31
CA ARG A 215 -4.71 7.97 -19.33
C ARG A 215 -4.11 8.20 -17.95
N CYS A 216 -4.72 9.10 -17.19
CA CYS A 216 -4.29 9.41 -15.84
C CYS A 216 -4.72 8.33 -14.83
N HIS A 217 -3.98 8.20 -13.73
CA HIS A 217 -4.28 7.22 -12.68
C HIS A 217 -5.67 7.42 -12.05
N ALA A 218 -6.17 8.66 -11.97
CA ALA A 218 -7.50 8.94 -11.42
C ALA A 218 -8.61 8.35 -12.30
N CYS A 219 -8.56 8.60 -13.62
CA CYS A 219 -9.49 7.97 -14.57
C CYS A 219 -9.33 6.45 -14.58
N TYR A 220 -8.08 5.95 -14.46
CA TYR A 220 -7.81 4.52 -14.24
C TYR A 220 -8.63 3.94 -13.08
N MET A 221 -8.50 4.53 -11.90
CA MET A 221 -9.18 4.06 -10.70
C MET A 221 -10.69 4.25 -10.77
N LYS A 222 -11.20 5.31 -11.43
CA LYS A 222 -12.64 5.54 -11.59
C LYS A 222 -13.32 4.41 -12.37
N GLU A 223 -12.81 4.06 -13.55
CA GLU A 223 -13.37 2.95 -14.34
C GLU A 223 -13.20 1.61 -13.62
N ARG A 224 -12.02 1.37 -13.02
CA ARG A 224 -11.78 0.13 -12.27
C ARG A 224 -12.81 -0.07 -11.15
N ARG A 225 -13.17 1.01 -10.45
CA ARG A 225 -14.23 0.99 -9.42
C ARG A 225 -15.61 0.79 -10.03
N ALA A 226 -15.93 1.41 -11.17
CA ALA A 226 -17.19 1.19 -11.88
C ALA A 226 -17.36 -0.29 -12.27
N LYS A 227 -16.37 -0.87 -12.96
CA LYS A 227 -16.34 -2.30 -13.31
C LYS A 227 -16.46 -3.21 -12.09
N SER A 228 -15.82 -2.85 -10.98
CA SER A 228 -15.95 -3.61 -9.73
C SER A 228 -17.37 -3.56 -9.16
N ARG A 229 -18.09 -2.44 -9.31
CA ARG A 229 -19.48 -2.29 -8.86
C ARG A 229 -20.45 -3.03 -9.77
N GLU A 230 -20.25 -2.98 -11.09
CA GLU A 230 -21.04 -3.75 -12.06
C GLU A 230 -20.93 -5.26 -11.84
N ARG A 231 -19.71 -5.77 -11.59
CA ARG A 231 -19.47 -7.18 -11.21
C ARG A 231 -20.15 -7.56 -9.91
N ALA A 232 -20.14 -6.65 -8.92
CA ALA A 232 -20.84 -6.89 -7.67
C ALA A 232 -22.37 -6.90 -7.87
N ALA A 233 -22.90 -6.01 -8.70
CA ALA A 233 -24.34 -5.93 -8.98
C ALA A 233 -24.84 -7.17 -9.74
N THR A 234 -24.15 -7.60 -10.78
CA THR A 234 -24.45 -8.83 -11.54
C THR A 234 -24.44 -10.07 -10.64
N ALA A 235 -23.40 -10.23 -9.80
CA ALA A 235 -23.35 -11.32 -8.83
C ALA A 235 -24.52 -11.32 -7.82
N THR A 236 -25.06 -10.14 -7.46
CA THR A 236 -26.24 -10.07 -6.57
C THR A 236 -27.55 -10.41 -7.26
N VAL A 237 -27.66 -10.22 -8.58
CA VAL A 237 -28.85 -10.61 -9.36
C VAL A 237 -28.88 -12.13 -9.52
N GLU A 238 -27.74 -12.74 -9.88
CA GLU A 238 -27.62 -14.20 -10.03
C GLU A 238 -27.94 -14.96 -8.73
N VAL A 239 -27.53 -14.43 -7.56
CA VAL A 239 -27.86 -15.04 -6.25
C VAL A 239 -29.35 -14.95 -5.90
N LYS A 240 -30.08 -13.94 -6.41
CA LYS A 240 -31.53 -13.82 -6.20
C LYS A 240 -32.32 -14.75 -7.11
N GLU A 241 -31.86 -14.97 -8.34
CA GLU A 241 -32.50 -15.91 -9.29
C GLU A 241 -32.22 -17.37 -8.94
N ALA A 242 -31.07 -17.69 -8.33
CA ALA A 242 -30.69 -19.05 -7.95
C ALA A 242 -31.50 -19.68 -6.79
N GLY A 243 -32.62 -19.07 -6.38
CA GLY A 243 -33.62 -19.70 -5.51
C GLY A 243 -33.09 -20.09 -4.13
N HIS A 244 -33.42 -19.30 -3.11
CA HIS A 244 -33.25 -19.71 -1.72
C HIS A 244 -33.94 -21.07 -1.51
N PRO A 245 -33.23 -22.17 -1.18
CA PRO A 245 -33.90 -23.41 -0.83
C PRO A 245 -34.75 -23.10 0.42
N ARG A 246 -36.08 -23.11 0.25
CA ARG A 246 -37.01 -23.05 1.37
C ARG A 246 -36.63 -24.20 2.30
N LEU A 247 -35.94 -23.88 3.39
CA LEU A 247 -35.85 -24.78 4.54
C LEU A 247 -37.30 -25.00 4.97
N ALA A 248 -37.84 -26.16 4.61
CA ALA A 248 -39.15 -26.61 5.05
C ALA A 248 -39.13 -26.55 6.58
N ARG A 249 -39.98 -25.69 7.15
CA ARG A 249 -40.20 -25.67 8.61
C ARG A 249 -40.69 -27.07 9.00
N PRO A 250 -40.07 -27.74 9.97
CA PRO A 250 -40.64 -28.96 10.51
C PRO A 250 -42.00 -28.63 11.11
N VAL A 251 -43.02 -29.35 10.63
CA VAL A 251 -44.39 -29.29 11.15
C VAL A 251 -44.35 -29.96 12.52
N SER A 252 -44.48 -29.16 13.58
CA SER A 252 -44.66 -29.68 14.93
C SER A 252 -46.01 -30.39 15.01
N ALA A 253 -45.99 -31.72 15.08
CA ALA A 253 -47.16 -32.52 15.39
C ALA A 253 -47.54 -32.28 16.87
N GLY A 254 -48.65 -31.58 17.08
CA GLY A 254 -49.32 -31.51 18.38
C GLY A 254 -50.09 -32.80 18.60
N GLY A 255 -49.61 -33.64 19.53
CA GLY A 255 -50.38 -34.74 20.09
C GLY A 255 -51.19 -34.24 21.27
N SER A 256 -52.51 -34.20 21.10
CA SER A 256 -53.51 -34.04 22.15
C SER A 256 -53.54 -35.28 23.04
N GLY A 257 -53.60 -35.06 24.35
CA GLY A 257 -53.84 -36.11 25.33
C GLY A 257 -55.29 -36.60 25.31
N GLU A 258 -55.48 -37.83 25.77
CA GLU A 258 -56.75 -38.36 26.25
C GLU A 258 -56.55 -38.93 27.66
N TYR A 259 -57.58 -38.71 28.47
CA TYR A 259 -57.80 -39.20 29.82
C TYR A 259 -58.21 -40.67 29.82
#